data_AF-A0A969P3B7-F1
#
_entry.id   AF-A0A969P3B7-F1
#
_cell.length_a   1.000
_cell.length_b   1.000
_cell.length_c   1.000
_cell.angle_alpha   90.00
_cell.angle_beta   90.00
_cell.angle_gamma   90.00
#
_symmetry.space_group_name_H-M   'P 1'
#
loop_
_entity.id
_entity.type
_entity.pdbx_description
1 polymer ?
#
loop_
_entity_poly.entity_id
_entity_poly.type
_entity_poly.pdbx_seq_one_letter_code
_entity_poly.pdbx_strand_id
1 'polypeptide(L)'
;MTVEILPADTYNQQLVANVHPTARVNPQPAKRYNLVVIGAGTAGLVTAAGAAGLGAKVALIERHLMGGDCLNVGCVPSKCLIRSGRMVGDIAQAEAFGVHVARDATSVDFAAVMERMRRIRAQISTNDSVQRFEDLGVDVFLGEGRFTGNDTIDVDGQTLTFKSEW
;
A
#
# COMPACT_ATOMS: atom_id res chain seq x y z
N MET A 1 7.05 14.95 -4.47
CA MET A 1 6.02 15.66 -3.65
C MET A 1 6.07 15.07 -2.25
N THR A 2 5.94 15.87 -1.18
CA THR A 2 5.89 15.33 0.18
C THR A 2 4.47 14.81 0.46
N VAL A 3 4.33 13.52 0.76
CA VAL A 3 3.02 12.94 1.13
C VAL A 3 2.83 13.08 2.64
N GLU A 4 1.79 13.82 3.04
CA GLU A 4 1.40 13.98 4.45
C GLU A 4 0.09 13.22 4.72
N ILE A 5 0.07 12.41 5.80
CA ILE A 5 -1.12 11.69 6.24
C ILE A 5 -1.44 12.12 7.67
N LEU A 6 -2.64 12.67 7.86
CA LEU A 6 -3.16 13.06 9.16
C LEU A 6 -4.06 11.97 9.78
N PRO A 7 -4.10 11.85 11.12
CA PRO A 7 -3.24 12.56 12.09
C PRO A 7 -1.79 12.09 11.99
N ALA A 8 -0.82 12.96 12.31
CA ALA A 8 0.61 12.64 12.27
C ALA A 8 1.05 11.80 13.49
N ASP A 9 0.32 10.71 13.77
CA ASP A 9 0.66 9.75 14.82
C ASP A 9 1.74 8.76 14.36
N THR A 10 2.28 8.00 15.31
CA THR A 10 3.35 7.03 15.05
C THR A 10 2.97 5.99 13.99
N TYR A 11 1.69 5.61 13.88
CA TYR A 11 1.25 4.61 12.92
C TYR A 11 1.21 5.16 11.49
N ASN A 12 0.72 6.39 11.30
CA ASN A 12 0.75 7.05 10.00
C ASN A 12 2.17 7.40 9.58
N GLN A 13 3.04 7.81 10.50
CA GLN A 13 4.46 8.01 10.23
C GLN A 13 5.13 6.70 9.77
N GLN A 14 4.85 5.58 10.45
CA GLN A 14 5.36 4.27 10.04
C GLN A 14 4.82 3.84 8.66
N LEU A 15 3.55 4.09 8.39
CA LEU A 15 2.96 3.83 7.08
C LEU A 15 3.73 4.58 5.98
N VAL A 16 3.86 5.90 6.10
CA VAL A 16 4.57 6.74 5.11
C VAL A 16 6.02 6.29 4.96
N ALA A 17 6.72 6.00 6.05
CA ALA A 17 8.09 5.51 6.00
C ALA A 17 8.24 4.21 5.18
N ASN A 18 7.24 3.32 5.21
CA ASN A 18 7.26 2.08 4.45
C ASN A 18 6.90 2.28 2.97
N VAL A 19 5.86 3.08 2.69
CA VAL A 19 5.18 3.07 1.38
C VAL A 19 5.46 4.33 0.54
N HIS A 20 6.09 5.35 1.11
CA HIS A 20 6.58 6.53 0.40
C HIS A 20 7.71 7.24 1.17
N PRO A 21 8.89 6.60 1.34
CA PRO A 21 10.01 7.16 2.10
C PRO A 21 10.55 8.45 1.45
N THR A 22 10.35 9.60 2.11
CA THR A 22 10.65 10.94 1.58
C THR A 22 12.13 11.20 1.28
N ALA A 23 13.05 10.51 1.97
CA ALA A 23 14.49 10.68 1.78
C ALA A 23 15.09 9.78 0.69
N ARG A 24 14.25 8.98 0.00
CA ARG A 24 14.71 8.01 -1.00
C ARG A 24 14.98 8.69 -2.33
N VAL A 25 16.12 8.37 -2.93
CA VAL A 25 16.49 8.74 -4.30
C VAL A 25 16.10 7.60 -5.22
N ASN A 26 15.44 7.90 -6.34
CA ASN A 26 15.11 6.90 -7.34
C ASN A 26 16.38 6.22 -7.89
N PRO A 27 16.34 4.91 -8.19
CA PRO A 27 17.49 4.20 -8.74
C PRO A 27 17.85 4.74 -10.12
N GLN A 28 19.09 4.50 -10.56
CA GLN A 28 19.48 4.79 -11.94
C GLN A 28 18.75 3.82 -12.89
N PRO A 29 18.16 4.30 -14.01
CA PRO A 29 17.46 3.43 -14.93
C PRO A 29 18.37 2.36 -15.51
N ALA A 30 17.90 1.11 -15.53
CA ALA A 30 18.53 0.07 -16.32
C ALA A 30 18.52 0.43 -17.82
N LYS A 31 19.45 -0.14 -18.59
CA LYS A 31 19.51 0.06 -20.05
C LYS A 31 18.19 -0.29 -20.75
N ARG A 32 17.51 -1.33 -20.26
CA ARG A 32 16.20 -1.77 -20.72
C ARG A 32 15.52 -2.61 -19.64
N TYR A 33 14.22 -2.44 -19.50
CA TYR A 33 13.34 -3.29 -18.68
C TYR A 33 12.58 -4.28 -19.55
N ASN A 34 12.31 -5.47 -19.03
CA ASN A 34 11.37 -6.40 -19.66
C ASN A 34 9.92 -5.93 -19.43
N LEU A 35 9.67 -5.26 -18.30
CA LEU A 35 8.37 -4.73 -17.91
C LEU A 35 8.50 -3.42 -17.13
N VAL A 36 7.67 -2.43 -17.46
CA VAL A 36 7.45 -1.24 -16.63
C VAL A 36 6.00 -1.25 -16.16
N VAL A 37 5.80 -1.17 -14.85
CA VAL A 37 4.49 -1.14 -14.20
C VAL A 37 4.22 0.27 -13.71
N ILE A 38 3.11 0.87 -14.11
CA ILE A 38 2.67 2.19 -13.63
C ILE A 38 1.54 1.99 -12.61
N GLY A 39 1.79 2.41 -11.38
CA GLY A 39 0.89 2.30 -10.23
C GLY A 39 1.20 1.09 -9.36
N ALA A 40 1.45 1.34 -8.07
CA ALA A 40 1.75 0.33 -7.05
C ALA A 40 0.52 -0.03 -6.20
N GLY A 41 -0.65 -0.11 -6.83
CA GLY A 41 -1.82 -0.78 -6.25
C GLY A 41 -1.74 -2.30 -6.41
N THR A 42 -2.76 -3.03 -5.94
CA THR A 42 -2.77 -4.51 -5.92
C THR A 42 -2.34 -5.14 -7.24
N ALA A 43 -2.87 -4.67 -8.38
CA ALA A 43 -2.52 -5.22 -9.69
C ALA A 43 -1.04 -4.99 -10.04
N GLY A 44 -0.53 -3.79 -9.79
CA GLY A 44 0.86 -3.45 -10.09
C GLY A 44 1.86 -4.18 -9.21
N LEU A 45 1.58 -4.27 -7.91
CA LEU A 45 2.40 -5.00 -6.94
C LEU A 45 2.49 -6.50 -7.28
N VAL A 46 1.35 -7.15 -7.56
CA VAL A 46 1.34 -8.57 -7.95
C VAL A 46 2.07 -8.79 -9.27
N THR A 47 1.86 -7.92 -10.24
CA THR A 47 2.50 -8.01 -11.56
C THR A 47 4.02 -7.83 -11.44
N ALA A 48 4.48 -6.82 -10.70
CA ALA A 48 5.90 -6.54 -10.54
C ALA A 48 6.63 -7.67 -9.80
N ALA A 49 6.06 -8.13 -8.68
CA ALA A 49 6.63 -9.24 -7.91
C ALA A 49 6.64 -10.55 -8.72
N GLY A 50 5.55 -10.84 -9.45
CA GLY A 50 5.45 -12.05 -10.29
C GLY A 50 6.47 -12.05 -11.43
N ALA A 51 6.60 -10.93 -12.15
CA ALA A 51 7.57 -10.80 -13.24
C ALA A 51 9.01 -10.88 -12.73
N ALA A 52 9.34 -10.19 -11.62
CA ALA A 52 10.68 -10.26 -11.03
C ALA A 52 11.02 -11.67 -10.52
N GLY A 53 10.05 -12.37 -9.92
CA GLY A 53 10.21 -13.77 -9.49
C GLY A 53 10.45 -14.76 -10.64
N LEU A 54 10.06 -14.40 -11.87
CA LEU A 54 10.38 -15.15 -13.10
C LEU A 54 11.71 -14.72 -13.74
N GLY A 55 12.45 -13.78 -13.12
CA GLY A 55 13.75 -13.30 -13.59
C GLY A 55 13.71 -12.07 -14.50
N ALA A 56 12.53 -11.47 -14.73
CA ALA A 56 12.44 -10.24 -15.50
C ALA A 56 13.06 -9.05 -14.76
N LYS A 57 13.72 -8.16 -15.50
CA LYS A 57 14.08 -6.83 -15.03
C LYS A 57 12.87 -5.92 -15.09
N VAL A 58 12.36 -5.53 -13.92
CA VAL A 58 11.11 -4.79 -13.76
C VAL A 58 11.38 -3.39 -13.19
N ALA A 59 10.71 -2.38 -13.74
CA ALA A 59 10.52 -1.10 -13.08
C ALA A 59 9.08 -0.98 -12.57
N LEU A 60 8.90 -0.45 -11.36
CA LEU A 60 7.59 -0.12 -10.79
C LEU A 60 7.56 1.37 -10.45
N ILE A 61 6.60 2.10 -11.00
CA ILE A 61 6.44 3.55 -10.78
C ILE A 61 5.21 3.81 -9.90
N GLU A 62 5.35 4.61 -8.84
CA GLU A 62 4.24 5.07 -8.00
C GLU A 62 4.39 6.55 -7.62
N ARG A 63 3.33 7.33 -7.85
CA ARG A 63 3.36 8.79 -7.60
C ARG A 63 3.02 9.17 -6.16
N HIS A 64 2.34 8.29 -5.43
CA HIS A 64 1.81 8.51 -4.11
C HIS A 64 2.26 7.38 -3.17
N LEU A 65 1.34 6.68 -2.52
CA LEU A 65 1.63 5.63 -1.55
C LEU A 65 1.58 4.25 -2.22
N MET A 66 2.63 3.43 -2.03
CA MET A 66 2.59 2.02 -2.37
C MET A 66 1.42 1.31 -1.64
N GLY A 67 0.94 0.20 -2.21
CA GLY A 67 -0.23 -0.55 -1.74
C GLY A 67 -1.56 -0.05 -2.31
N GLY A 68 -1.57 1.13 -2.94
CA GLY A 68 -2.75 1.76 -3.54
C GLY A 68 -3.94 1.83 -2.59
N ASP A 69 -5.16 1.78 -3.14
CA ASP A 69 -6.36 1.91 -2.31
C ASP A 69 -6.51 0.76 -1.33
N CYS A 70 -6.15 -0.47 -1.71
CA CYS A 70 -6.34 -1.66 -0.90
C CYS A 70 -5.75 -1.48 0.50
N LEU A 71 -4.49 -1.05 0.58
CA LEU A 71 -3.81 -0.78 1.84
C LEU A 71 -4.23 0.55 2.45
N ASN A 72 -4.27 1.62 1.65
CA ASN A 72 -4.25 2.97 2.19
C ASN A 72 -5.64 3.47 2.61
N VAL A 73 -6.67 3.27 1.78
CA VAL A 73 -7.98 3.95 1.95
C VAL A 73 -9.20 3.06 1.70
N GLY A 74 -9.01 1.82 1.28
CA GLY A 74 -10.06 0.89 0.87
C GLY A 74 -10.08 -0.36 1.75
N CYS A 75 -9.68 -1.50 1.19
CA CYS A 75 -9.90 -2.81 1.78
C CYS A 75 -9.44 -2.96 3.23
N VAL A 76 -8.21 -2.56 3.56
CA VAL A 76 -7.63 -2.73 4.91
C VAL A 76 -8.37 -1.83 5.92
N PRO A 77 -8.50 -0.50 5.69
CA PRO A 77 -9.32 0.36 6.57
C PRO A 77 -10.76 -0.12 6.72
N SER A 78 -11.45 -0.43 5.62
CA SER A 78 -12.85 -0.85 5.67
C SER A 78 -13.03 -2.13 6.47
N LYS A 79 -12.17 -3.14 6.29
CA LYS A 79 -12.27 -4.40 7.03
C LYS A 79 -11.97 -4.22 8.52
N CYS A 80 -11.09 -3.29 8.89
CA CYS A 80 -10.83 -2.96 10.29
C CYS A 80 -12.09 -2.39 10.99
N LEU A 81 -12.78 -1.48 10.30
CA LEU A 81 -14.03 -0.87 10.79
C LEU A 81 -15.19 -1.85 10.80
N ILE A 82 -15.37 -2.65 9.74
CA ILE A 82 -16.39 -3.70 9.68
C ILE A 82 -16.23 -4.68 10.85
N ARG A 83 -15.00 -5.04 11.23
CA ARG A 83 -14.78 -5.93 12.39
C ARG A 83 -15.22 -5.28 13.70
N SER A 84 -14.98 -3.98 13.90
CA SER A 84 -15.51 -3.27 15.07
C SER A 84 -17.04 -3.25 15.07
N GLY A 85 -17.66 -2.96 13.92
CA GLY A 85 -19.12 -2.96 13.78
C GLY A 85 -19.74 -4.34 14.03
N ARG A 86 -19.10 -5.42 13.54
CA ARG A 86 -19.54 -6.79 13.82
C ARG A 86 -19.50 -7.12 15.31
N MET A 87 -18.49 -6.67 16.05
CA MET A 87 -18.44 -6.87 17.50
C MET A 87 -19.65 -6.26 18.21
N VAL A 88 -20.05 -5.04 17.82
CA VAL A 88 -21.25 -4.39 18.36
C VAL A 88 -22.50 -5.18 18.00
N GLY A 89 -22.60 -5.67 16.77
CA GLY A 89 -23.69 -6.55 16.34
C GLY A 89 -23.75 -7.86 17.11
N ASP A 90 -22.60 -8.52 17.31
CA ASP A 90 -22.48 -9.77 18.06
C ASP A 90 -22.94 -9.58 19.53
N ILE A 91 -22.56 -8.46 20.16
CA ILE A 91 -23.01 -8.10 21.51
C ILE A 91 -24.53 -7.89 21.56
N ALA A 92 -25.09 -7.18 20.57
CA ALA A 92 -26.53 -6.95 20.48
C ALA A 92 -27.35 -8.25 20.30
N GLN A 93 -26.73 -9.31 19.78
CA GLN A 93 -27.34 -10.61 19.56
C GLN A 93 -26.95 -11.67 20.60
N ALA A 94 -26.18 -11.29 21.64
CA ALA A 94 -25.58 -12.23 22.59
C ALA A 94 -26.60 -13.13 23.33
N GLU A 95 -27.79 -12.60 23.64
CA GLU A 95 -28.85 -13.36 24.33
C GLU A 95 -29.33 -14.57 23.54
N ALA A 96 -29.33 -14.50 22.19
CA ALA A 96 -29.69 -15.63 21.34
C ALA A 96 -28.72 -16.83 21.48
N PHE A 97 -27.53 -16.58 22.03
CA PHE A 97 -26.52 -17.58 22.34
C PHE A 97 -26.46 -17.92 23.84
N GLY A 98 -27.44 -17.48 24.63
CA GLY A 98 -27.47 -17.69 26.08
C GLY A 98 -26.47 -16.83 26.87
N VAL A 99 -25.92 -15.78 26.25
CA VAL A 99 -24.99 -14.84 26.89
C VAL A 99 -25.74 -13.58 27.29
N HIS A 100 -25.78 -13.28 28.59
CA HIS A 100 -26.42 -12.08 29.11
C HIS A 100 -25.42 -10.93 29.21
N VAL A 101 -25.70 -9.83 28.52
CA VAL A 101 -24.92 -8.59 28.57
C VAL A 101 -25.81 -7.49 29.15
N ALA A 102 -25.32 -6.69 30.09
CA ALA A 102 -26.11 -5.59 30.63
C ALA A 102 -26.44 -4.57 29.53
N ARG A 103 -27.68 -4.06 29.53
CA ARG A 103 -28.22 -3.20 28.45
C ARG A 103 -27.38 -1.96 28.14
N ASP A 104 -26.68 -1.42 29.15
CA ASP A 104 -25.85 -0.21 29.03
C ASP A 104 -24.35 -0.51 28.99
N ALA A 105 -23.94 -1.77 28.84
CA ALA A 105 -22.53 -2.17 28.91
C ALA A 105 -21.71 -1.80 27.66
N THR A 106 -22.34 -1.35 26.58
CA THR A 106 -21.66 -1.12 25.30
C THR A 106 -21.45 0.37 25.06
N SER A 107 -20.20 0.80 25.13
CA SER A 107 -19.75 2.11 24.67
C SER A 107 -18.71 1.94 23.56
N VAL A 108 -18.83 2.72 22.49
CA VAL A 108 -17.90 2.69 21.36
C VAL A 108 -17.01 3.93 21.41
N ASP A 109 -15.74 3.73 21.72
CA ASP A 109 -14.70 4.74 21.54
C ASP A 109 -14.26 4.76 20.07
N PHE A 110 -14.79 5.71 19.31
CA PHE A 110 -14.46 5.87 17.89
C PHE A 110 -12.99 6.25 17.66
N ALA A 111 -12.37 7.00 18.57
CA ALA A 111 -10.97 7.38 18.46
C ALA A 111 -10.07 6.14 18.58
N ALA A 112 -10.35 5.27 19.56
CA ALA A 112 -9.65 3.99 19.71
C ALA A 112 -9.88 3.05 18.52
N VAL A 113 -11.08 3.03 17.92
CA VAL A 113 -11.36 2.25 16.70
C VAL A 113 -10.50 2.72 15.54
N MET A 114 -10.40 4.04 15.34
CA MET A 114 -9.61 4.63 14.27
C MET A 114 -8.11 4.46 14.50
N GLU A 115 -7.64 4.57 15.74
CA GLU A 115 -6.24 4.26 16.10
C GLU A 115 -5.90 2.80 15.81
N ARG A 116 -6.74 1.85 16.23
CA ARG A 116 -6.57 0.42 15.91
C ARG A 116 -6.48 0.19 14.41
N MET A 117 -7.32 0.85 13.61
CA MET A 117 -7.26 0.75 12.15
C MET A 117 -5.90 1.23 11.61
N ARG A 118 -5.42 2.41 12.05
CA ARG A 118 -4.12 2.95 11.62
C ARG A 118 -2.97 2.04 12.02
N ARG A 119 -2.99 1.48 13.24
CA ARG A 119 -2.01 0.50 13.72
C ARG A 119 -1.95 -0.75 12.83
N ILE A 120 -3.10 -1.35 12.52
CA ILE A 120 -3.16 -2.55 11.67
C ILE A 120 -2.65 -2.23 10.25
N ARG A 121 -3.08 -1.10 9.69
CA ARG A 121 -2.61 -0.64 8.37
C ARG A 121 -1.09 -0.45 8.33
N ALA A 122 -0.52 0.19 9.36
CA ALA A 122 0.92 0.40 9.47
C ALA A 122 1.71 -0.91 9.64
N GLN A 123 1.16 -1.89 10.36
CA GLN A 123 1.81 -3.20 10.53
C GLN A 123 1.88 -3.97 9.20
N ILE A 124 0.78 -3.96 8.43
CA ILE A 124 0.68 -4.70 7.17
C ILE A 124 1.43 -4.00 6.02
N SER A 125 1.66 -2.69 6.11
CA SER A 125 2.30 -1.90 5.03
C SER A 125 3.72 -2.35 4.69
N THR A 126 4.38 -3.10 5.57
CA THR A 126 5.68 -3.76 5.30
C THR A 126 5.61 -4.67 4.07
N ASN A 127 4.46 -5.32 3.81
CA ASN A 127 4.24 -6.20 2.65
C ASN A 127 4.13 -5.45 1.32
N ASP A 128 3.75 -4.18 1.36
CA ASP A 128 3.62 -3.32 0.18
C ASP A 128 4.74 -2.25 0.16
N SER A 129 5.73 -2.39 1.04
CA SER A 129 6.79 -1.39 1.20
C SER A 129 7.69 -1.31 -0.01
N VAL A 130 8.28 -0.13 -0.21
CA VAL A 130 9.30 0.07 -1.23
C VAL A 130 10.47 -0.90 -1.04
N GLN A 131 10.98 -1.02 0.18
CA GLN A 131 12.10 -1.90 0.52
C GLN A 131 11.83 -3.35 0.10
N ARG A 132 10.65 -3.91 0.42
CA ARG A 132 10.33 -5.29 0.06
C ARG A 132 10.38 -5.51 -1.45
N PHE A 133 9.91 -4.56 -2.25
CA PHE A 133 9.92 -4.68 -3.71
C PHE A 133 11.33 -4.57 -4.28
N GLU A 134 12.17 -3.71 -3.71
CA GLU A 134 13.60 -3.67 -4.05
C GLU A 134 14.31 -4.97 -3.70
N ASP A 135 14.02 -5.57 -2.53
CA ASP A 135 14.57 -6.87 -2.11
C ASP A 135 14.16 -8.01 -3.07
N LEU A 136 13.04 -7.87 -3.77
CA LEU A 136 12.58 -8.77 -4.83
C LEU A 136 13.25 -8.51 -6.19
N GLY A 137 14.13 -7.50 -6.30
CA GLY A 137 14.83 -7.13 -7.54
C GLY A 137 14.07 -6.17 -8.45
N VAL A 138 13.00 -5.53 -7.96
CA VAL A 138 12.24 -4.52 -8.70
C VAL A 138 12.86 -3.14 -8.50
N ASP A 139 13.12 -2.41 -9.58
CA ASP A 139 13.54 -1.01 -9.48
C ASP A 139 12.29 -0.15 -9.22
N VAL A 140 12.13 0.32 -7.98
CA VAL A 140 10.97 1.13 -7.59
C VAL A 140 11.27 2.62 -7.79
N PHE A 141 10.50 3.29 -8.61
CA PHE A 141 10.54 4.73 -8.87
C PHE A 141 9.35 5.42 -8.18
N LEU A 142 9.64 6.34 -7.26
CA LEU A 142 8.63 7.22 -6.68
C LEU A 142 8.54 8.48 -7.54
N GLY A 143 7.42 8.68 -8.22
CA GLY A 143 7.24 9.76 -9.18
C GLY A 143 6.06 9.52 -10.12
N GLU A 144 5.77 10.50 -10.97
CA GLU A 144 4.67 10.39 -11.94
C GLU A 144 5.18 9.82 -13.27
N GLY A 145 4.68 8.63 -13.63
CA GLY A 145 4.99 7.98 -14.90
C GLY A 145 4.15 8.51 -16.05
N ARG A 146 4.78 8.87 -17.17
CA ARG A 146 4.12 9.30 -18.41
C ARG A 146 4.72 8.63 -19.63
N PHE A 147 3.90 8.06 -20.50
CA PHE A 147 4.38 7.56 -21.80
C PHE A 147 4.94 8.71 -22.64
N THR A 148 6.13 8.50 -23.18
CA THR A 148 6.79 9.41 -24.14
C THR A 148 6.93 8.79 -25.53
N GLY A 149 6.58 7.51 -25.66
CA GLY A 149 6.63 6.72 -26.88
C GLY A 149 6.00 5.35 -26.67
N ASN A 150 6.10 4.48 -27.68
CA ASN A 150 5.53 3.13 -27.62
C ASN A 150 6.27 2.21 -26.63
N ASP A 151 7.54 2.49 -26.38
CA ASP A 151 8.44 1.68 -25.56
C ASP A 151 9.24 2.51 -24.53
N THR A 152 8.79 3.74 -24.27
CA THR A 152 9.44 4.67 -23.34
C THR A 152 8.46 5.35 -22.38
N ILE A 153 8.87 5.47 -21.12
CA ILE A 153 8.15 6.16 -20.05
C ILE A 153 9.11 7.15 -19.38
N ASP A 154 8.66 8.38 -19.16
CA ASP A 154 9.33 9.37 -18.31
C ASP A 154 8.84 9.24 -16.87
N VAL A 155 9.76 9.32 -15.90
CA VAL A 155 9.47 9.48 -14.48
C VAL A 155 10.40 10.53 -13.88
N ASP A 156 9.84 11.69 -13.56
CA ASP A 156 10.56 12.85 -13.02
C ASP A 156 11.85 13.22 -13.81
N GLY A 157 11.79 13.17 -15.14
CA GLY A 157 12.90 13.50 -16.03
C GLY A 157 13.83 12.32 -16.35
N GLN A 158 13.56 11.13 -15.80
CA GLN A 158 14.29 9.90 -16.12
C GLN A 158 13.53 9.09 -17.16
N THR A 159 14.19 8.75 -18.26
CA THR A 159 13.61 7.90 -19.31
C THR A 159 13.84 6.43 -19.01
N LEU A 160 12.75 5.68 -18.83
CA LEU A 160 12.74 4.23 -18.76
C LEU A 160 12.38 3.67 -20.15
N THR A 161 13.20 2.76 -20.67
CA THR A 161 12.92 2.04 -21.93
C THR A 161 12.53 0.60 -21.61
N PHE A 162 11.51 0.07 -22.26
CA PHE A 162 11.06 -1.31 -22.04
C PHE A 162 10.81 -2.08 -23.32
N LYS A 163 10.94 -3.41 -23.29
CA LYS A 163 10.55 -4.29 -24.39
C LYS A 163 10.20 -5.66 -23.83
N SER A 164 9.08 -6.24 -24.27
CA SER A 164 8.65 -7.58 -23.87
C SER A 164 9.51 -8.64 -24.56
N GLU A 165 10.71 -8.87 -24.04
CA GLU A 165 11.59 -9.99 -24.38
C GLU A 165 11.86 -10.73 -23.06
N TRP A 166 11.70 -12.05 -23.03
CA TRP A 166 11.91 -12.91 -21.85
C TRP A 166 13.16 -13.76 -22.05
#